data_AF-A0A9D7KLI6-F1
#
_entry.id   AF-A0A9D7KLI6-F1
#
_cell.length_a   1.000
_cell.length_b   1.000
_cell.length_c   1.000
_cell.angle_alpha   90.00
_cell.angle_beta   90.00
_cell.angle_gamma   90.00
#
_symmetry.space_group_name_H-M   'P 1'
#
loop_
_entity.id
_entity.type
_entity.pdbx_description
1 polymer ?
#
loop_
_entity_poly.entity_id
_entity_poly.type
_entity_poly.pdbx_seq_one_letter_code
_entity_poly.pdbx_strand_id
1 'polypeptide(L)'
;MINRDGGEATRLTEMPLGASSIKWFPDGSKLAFTSNTYPEAKGNLDSLKKLIKLKKENKVTAKVTEDRFYRYWDSWLTDGYVTHIYSVDVATGKVTDLTPQNEGMFSVSGGADYDISPSGDKIVVSMNVTPKPYFKDLNFDLFIMNSDGSGKMENITASNPSGDGSPQFSPCGKFIFYLKTLDVNKVAENSKLSRFDVASGKDTIITAKIDLSVGQYEFDTKEGTIYFTSDYRGRTGIFKIDASGAGLQNIFTEGTNSGILPDSNVVYFLNQNNSTPQRIVSLDRNTRNLRVLVDLNKEFTSTFEFGKFEEHWFEGADKDSVQVFLLYPPKFDKTKKYPLIHLIHGGPHGAFSDDFHYRWNSQVFAGMGYVVAMVNFHGSTGFGEKFAESIVGAHGEKPFIDMMNATEFLTDEFDFINENKIGTAGGSYGGYLVNYIAGHTNKFSALVSHAGVYNYFGQFASDMTHFRELAYGGAPWYNKEQVLKHSPSSYADKFLTPMLVIHGEKDYRVVVTQGLELYGVLKGKGIPARLVYFPDENHWVMQAQNSIFWYKEVKDWFDRFLK
;
A
#
# COMPACT_ATOMS: atom_id res chain seq x y z
N MET A 1 -12.66 -27.04 0.73
CA MET A 1 -13.71 -27.06 -0.31
C MET A 1 -15.05 -26.85 0.33
N ILE A 2 -15.83 -25.91 -0.18
CA ILE A 2 -17.22 -25.71 0.23
C ILE A 2 -18.09 -25.97 -0.99
N ASN A 3 -19.08 -26.85 -0.86
CA ASN A 3 -20.05 -27.05 -1.92
C ASN A 3 -21.06 -25.90 -1.87
N ARG A 4 -21.22 -25.21 -3.01
CA ARG A 4 -22.10 -24.05 -3.12
C ARG A 4 -23.59 -24.43 -3.00
N ASP A 5 -23.93 -25.69 -3.23
CA ASP A 5 -25.29 -26.23 -3.10
C ASP A 5 -25.61 -26.67 -1.66
N GLY A 6 -24.65 -26.58 -0.73
CA GLY A 6 -24.82 -26.88 0.69
C GLY A 6 -23.90 -27.99 1.23
N GLY A 7 -23.66 -27.98 2.54
CA GLY A 7 -22.77 -28.89 3.26
C GLY A 7 -21.65 -28.18 4.01
N GLU A 8 -20.97 -28.89 4.92
CA GLU A 8 -19.81 -28.36 5.64
C GLU A 8 -18.57 -28.31 4.73
N ALA A 9 -17.63 -27.42 5.06
CA ALA A 9 -16.39 -27.33 4.31
C ALA A 9 -15.47 -28.53 4.60
N THR A 10 -14.96 -29.18 3.55
CA THR A 10 -14.00 -30.28 3.65
C THR A 10 -12.56 -29.76 3.51
N ARG A 11 -11.66 -30.21 4.38
CA ARG A 11 -10.22 -29.93 4.29
C ARG A 11 -9.61 -30.68 3.10
N LEU A 12 -8.86 -29.97 2.24
CA LEU A 12 -8.16 -30.59 1.09
C LEU A 12 -6.68 -30.90 1.32
N THR A 13 -5.98 -30.09 2.13
CA THR A 13 -4.53 -30.23 2.31
C THR A 13 -4.14 -30.20 3.79
N GLU A 14 -3.02 -30.84 4.10
CA GLU A 14 -2.41 -30.85 5.44
C GLU A 14 -1.05 -30.14 5.50
N MET A 15 -0.85 -29.14 4.63
CA MET A 15 0.42 -28.39 4.56
C MET A 15 0.74 -27.77 5.93
N PRO A 16 1.90 -28.08 6.54
CA PRO A 16 2.21 -27.65 7.90
C PRO A 16 2.28 -26.12 8.11
N LEU A 17 2.59 -25.38 7.05
CA LEU A 17 2.76 -23.92 7.07
C LEU A 17 1.61 -23.19 6.37
N GLY A 18 0.48 -23.87 6.16
CA GLY A 18 -0.71 -23.32 5.52
C GLY A 18 -0.62 -23.27 4.00
N ALA A 19 -1.61 -22.63 3.38
CA ALA A 19 -1.71 -22.43 1.95
C ALA A 19 -2.20 -21.00 1.66
N SER A 20 -1.62 -20.36 0.66
CA SER A 20 -1.98 -19.00 0.18
C SER A 20 -1.95 -18.94 -1.35
N SER A 21 -2.25 -17.77 -1.93
CA SER A 21 -2.27 -17.53 -3.39
C SER A 21 -2.96 -18.65 -4.17
N ILE A 22 -4.20 -18.98 -3.82
CA ILE A 22 -4.91 -20.16 -4.36
C ILE A 22 -5.48 -19.86 -5.74
N LYS A 23 -5.26 -20.74 -6.73
CA LYS A 23 -5.85 -20.67 -8.07
C LYS A 23 -6.39 -22.03 -8.53
N TRP A 24 -7.51 -22.03 -9.24
CA TRP A 24 -8.03 -23.25 -9.88
C TRP A 24 -7.29 -23.53 -11.17
N PHE A 25 -7.03 -24.82 -11.44
CA PHE A 25 -6.74 -25.24 -12.80
C PHE A 25 -8.02 -25.14 -13.65
N PRO A 26 -7.92 -24.81 -14.95
CA PRO A 26 -9.10 -24.57 -15.80
C PRO A 26 -10.09 -25.73 -15.89
N ASP A 27 -9.62 -26.97 -15.73
CA ASP A 27 -10.44 -28.18 -15.78
C ASP A 27 -11.14 -28.51 -14.45
N GLY A 28 -10.86 -27.75 -13.39
CA GLY A 28 -11.41 -27.97 -12.05
C GLY A 28 -10.87 -29.22 -11.33
N SER A 29 -9.91 -29.95 -11.90
CA SER A 29 -9.39 -31.19 -11.30
C SER A 29 -8.39 -30.91 -10.17
N LYS A 30 -7.71 -29.77 -10.23
CA LYS A 30 -6.65 -29.35 -9.31
C LYS A 30 -6.80 -27.90 -8.86
N LEU A 31 -6.19 -27.61 -7.71
CA LEU A 31 -5.91 -26.27 -7.22
C LEU A 31 -4.41 -26.06 -7.12
N ALA A 32 -3.88 -24.96 -7.63
CA ALA A 32 -2.56 -24.47 -7.29
C ALA A 32 -2.62 -23.59 -6.03
N PHE A 33 -1.57 -23.60 -5.23
CA PHE A 33 -1.42 -22.75 -4.06
C PHE A 33 0.05 -22.63 -3.67
N THR A 34 0.40 -21.61 -2.89
CA THR A 34 1.74 -21.48 -2.31
C THR A 34 1.79 -21.94 -0.87
N SER A 35 2.91 -22.55 -0.48
CA SER A 35 3.25 -22.82 0.91
C SER A 35 4.73 -22.60 1.12
N ASN A 36 5.08 -22.13 2.31
CA ASN A 36 6.47 -22.14 2.74
C ASN A 36 6.94 -23.58 2.97
N THR A 37 8.23 -23.80 2.78
CA THR A 37 8.93 -25.05 3.05
C THR A 37 10.38 -24.76 3.46
N TYR A 38 11.09 -25.81 3.85
CA TYR A 38 12.52 -25.77 4.12
C TYR A 38 13.27 -26.50 3.01
N PRO A 39 14.33 -25.92 2.41
CA PRO A 39 15.18 -26.64 1.48
C PRO A 39 15.68 -27.96 2.08
N GLU A 40 15.96 -28.00 3.39
CA GLU A 40 16.39 -29.19 4.13
C GLU A 40 15.32 -30.28 4.21
N ALA A 41 14.04 -29.94 4.03
CA ALA A 41 12.95 -30.91 3.98
C ALA A 41 12.94 -31.72 2.67
N LYS A 42 13.61 -31.24 1.62
CA LYS A 42 13.71 -31.90 0.29
C LYS A 42 12.35 -32.36 -0.25
N GLY A 43 11.33 -31.52 -0.12
CA GLY A 43 9.96 -31.81 -0.56
C GLY A 43 9.20 -32.86 0.26
N ASN A 44 9.75 -33.38 1.37
CA ASN A 44 9.08 -34.36 2.22
C ASN A 44 8.31 -33.70 3.37
N LEU A 45 6.99 -33.96 3.45
CA LEU A 45 6.11 -33.34 4.44
C LEU A 45 6.43 -33.74 5.89
N ASP A 46 6.85 -34.98 6.15
CA ASP A 46 7.19 -35.41 7.51
C ASP A 46 8.51 -34.80 7.98
N SER A 47 9.49 -34.68 7.08
CA SER A 47 10.72 -33.93 7.32
C SER A 47 10.42 -32.45 7.61
N LEU A 48 9.52 -31.83 6.83
CA LEU A 48 9.07 -30.46 7.06
C LEU A 48 8.43 -30.30 8.45
N LYS A 49 7.50 -31.19 8.84
CA LYS A 49 6.89 -31.20 10.18
C LYS A 49 7.94 -31.31 11.29
N LYS A 50 8.95 -32.19 11.12
CA LYS A 50 10.05 -32.35 12.08
C LYS A 50 10.91 -31.09 12.21
N LEU A 51 11.27 -30.46 11.09
CA LEU A 51 12.07 -29.22 11.08
C LEU A 51 11.33 -28.06 11.75
N ILE A 52 10.04 -27.90 11.47
CA ILE A 52 9.19 -26.89 12.12
C ILE A 52 9.18 -27.11 13.63
N LYS A 53 8.98 -28.36 14.08
CA LYS A 53 9.00 -28.71 15.50
C LYS A 53 10.36 -28.38 16.14
N LEU A 54 11.46 -28.80 15.51
CA LEU A 54 12.82 -28.55 16.00
C LEU A 54 13.10 -27.05 16.17
N LYS A 55 12.73 -26.24 15.17
CA LYS A 55 12.94 -24.79 15.22
C LYS A 55 12.04 -24.11 16.26
N LYS A 56 10.80 -24.56 16.44
CA LYS A 56 9.89 -24.08 17.49
C LYS A 56 10.39 -24.41 18.90
N GLU A 57 11.03 -25.57 19.06
CA GLU A 57 11.56 -26.02 20.36
C GLU A 57 12.90 -25.36 20.72
N ASN A 58 13.63 -24.85 19.72
CA ASN A 58 14.89 -24.14 19.90
C ASN A 58 14.73 -22.92 20.81
N LYS A 59 15.60 -22.81 21.82
CA LYS A 59 15.58 -21.72 22.81
C LYS A 59 16.47 -20.53 22.42
N VAL A 60 17.29 -20.68 21.38
CA VAL A 60 18.06 -19.58 20.81
C VAL A 60 17.12 -18.69 20.00
N THR A 61 16.90 -17.48 20.50
CA THR A 61 16.05 -16.46 19.84
C THR A 61 16.83 -15.51 18.94
N ALA A 62 18.17 -15.58 18.97
CA ALA A 62 19.05 -14.76 18.15
C ALA A 62 18.77 -14.96 16.65
N LYS A 63 18.83 -13.86 15.89
CA LYS A 63 18.70 -13.84 14.43
C LYS A 63 20.04 -13.44 13.83
N VAL A 64 20.49 -14.19 12.83
CA VAL A 64 21.80 -13.98 12.18
C VAL A 64 21.56 -13.82 10.68
N THR A 65 22.20 -12.84 10.07
CA THR A 65 22.06 -12.53 8.65
C THR A 65 23.29 -11.78 8.13
N GLU A 66 23.65 -12.01 6.88
CA GLU A 66 24.56 -11.16 6.09
C GLU A 66 23.81 -10.44 4.97
N ASP A 67 22.51 -10.68 4.82
CA ASP A 67 21.65 -10.10 3.79
C ASP A 67 21.28 -8.65 4.14
N ARG A 68 21.34 -7.73 3.16
CA ARG A 68 20.82 -6.33 3.28
C ARG A 68 19.32 -6.33 3.56
N PHE A 69 18.61 -7.36 3.08
CA PHE A 69 17.18 -7.54 3.25
C PHE A 69 16.91 -8.73 4.19
N TYR A 70 16.56 -8.44 5.46
CA TYR A 70 16.56 -9.45 6.54
C TYR A 70 15.32 -9.42 7.44
N ARG A 71 14.46 -8.42 7.27
CA ARG A 71 13.18 -8.27 7.96
C ARG A 71 12.21 -7.54 7.04
N TYR A 72 10.91 -7.69 7.28
CA TYR A 72 9.87 -7.04 6.49
C TYR A 72 8.61 -6.80 7.33
N TRP A 73 8.10 -5.56 7.31
CA TRP A 73 6.97 -5.06 8.10
C TRP A 73 7.12 -5.21 9.63
N ASP A 74 6.96 -6.43 10.14
CA ASP A 74 6.98 -6.78 11.56
C ASP A 74 7.59 -8.17 11.83
N SER A 75 8.19 -8.77 10.80
CA SER A 75 8.66 -10.14 10.81
C SER A 75 10.12 -10.25 10.35
N TRP A 76 10.86 -11.20 10.93
CA TRP A 76 12.22 -11.54 10.49
C TRP A 76 12.18 -12.49 9.29
N LEU A 77 13.12 -12.33 8.36
CA LEU A 77 13.26 -13.19 7.18
C LEU A 77 14.42 -14.19 7.31
N THR A 78 14.89 -14.40 8.53
CA THR A 78 16.07 -15.23 8.85
C THR A 78 15.73 -16.66 9.23
N ASP A 79 14.46 -17.06 9.11
CA ASP A 79 14.01 -18.39 9.54
C ASP A 79 14.34 -19.50 8.53
N GLY A 80 14.78 -19.13 7.32
CA GLY A 80 15.31 -20.03 6.28
C GLY A 80 14.25 -20.72 5.43
N TYR A 81 12.98 -20.31 5.52
CA TYR A 81 11.95 -20.84 4.65
C TYR A 81 12.09 -20.29 3.22
N VAL A 82 11.68 -21.09 2.25
CA VAL A 82 11.42 -20.67 0.86
C VAL A 82 9.96 -20.94 0.52
N THR A 83 9.39 -20.16 -0.39
CA THR A 83 8.02 -20.39 -0.87
C THR A 83 8.05 -21.26 -2.11
N HIS A 84 7.24 -22.32 -2.14
CA HIS A 84 7.03 -23.16 -3.33
C HIS A 84 5.58 -23.04 -3.79
N ILE A 85 5.35 -23.27 -5.08
CA ILE A 85 4.02 -23.47 -5.66
C ILE A 85 3.73 -24.97 -5.64
N TYR A 86 2.57 -25.36 -5.15
CA TYR A 86 2.09 -26.74 -5.11
C TYR A 86 0.78 -26.85 -5.89
N SER A 87 0.43 -28.06 -6.30
CA SER A 87 -0.93 -28.41 -6.70
C SER A 87 -1.52 -29.44 -5.75
N VAL A 88 -2.84 -29.41 -5.54
CA VAL A 88 -3.62 -30.48 -4.91
C VAL A 88 -4.67 -30.98 -5.89
N ASP A 89 -4.71 -32.29 -6.08
CA ASP A 89 -5.79 -32.97 -6.80
C ASP A 89 -7.05 -33.01 -5.91
N VAL A 90 -8.16 -32.51 -6.44
CA VAL A 90 -9.39 -32.31 -5.65
C VAL A 90 -10.06 -33.62 -5.27
N ALA A 91 -9.96 -34.64 -6.13
CA ALA A 91 -10.60 -35.94 -5.90
C ALA A 91 -9.82 -36.78 -4.88
N THR A 92 -8.49 -36.72 -4.92
CA THR A 92 -7.61 -37.59 -4.13
C THR A 92 -6.94 -36.90 -2.95
N GLY A 93 -6.90 -35.57 -2.92
CA GLY A 93 -6.14 -34.79 -1.95
C GLY A 93 -4.61 -34.88 -2.15
N LYS A 94 -4.14 -35.48 -3.24
CA LYS A 94 -2.70 -35.66 -3.50
C LYS A 94 -2.05 -34.30 -3.79
N VAL A 95 -1.06 -33.94 -2.99
CA VAL A 95 -0.25 -32.73 -3.17
C VAL A 95 1.00 -33.03 -4.01
N THR A 96 1.28 -32.19 -4.99
CA THR A 96 2.50 -32.22 -5.82
C THR A 96 3.20 -30.87 -5.74
N ASP A 97 4.50 -30.88 -5.45
CA ASP A 97 5.35 -29.68 -5.53
C ASP A 97 5.61 -29.33 -7.00
N LEU A 98 5.25 -28.13 -7.42
CA LEU A 98 5.43 -27.65 -8.79
C LEU A 98 6.77 -26.93 -8.99
N THR A 99 7.43 -26.53 -7.90
CA THR A 99 8.71 -25.81 -7.92
C THR A 99 9.73 -26.44 -6.97
N PRO A 100 10.00 -27.76 -7.05
CA PRO A 100 10.79 -28.47 -6.04
C PRO A 100 12.28 -28.07 -5.98
N GLN A 101 12.79 -27.33 -6.98
CA GLN A 101 14.15 -26.78 -6.98
C GLN A 101 14.21 -25.28 -6.69
N ASN A 102 13.08 -24.64 -6.34
CA ASN A 102 13.09 -23.22 -6.07
C ASN A 102 13.81 -22.90 -4.75
N GLU A 103 14.86 -22.08 -4.85
CA GLU A 103 15.53 -21.47 -3.68
C GLU A 103 15.33 -19.95 -3.67
N GLY A 104 14.61 -19.41 -4.66
CA GLY A 104 14.35 -17.99 -4.84
C GLY A 104 13.16 -17.47 -4.04
N MET A 105 13.01 -16.15 -4.07
CA MET A 105 11.94 -15.42 -3.40
C MET A 105 10.88 -15.00 -4.44
N PHE A 106 9.67 -15.54 -4.34
CA PHE A 106 8.54 -15.14 -5.21
C PHE A 106 7.87 -13.84 -4.77
N SER A 107 7.85 -13.57 -3.46
CA SER A 107 7.29 -12.34 -2.90
C SER A 107 7.99 -12.01 -1.60
N VAL A 108 8.11 -10.72 -1.32
CA VAL A 108 8.68 -10.17 -0.10
C VAL A 108 7.79 -10.48 1.13
N SER A 109 6.47 -10.51 0.93
CA SER A 109 5.47 -10.80 1.98
C SER A 109 5.12 -12.29 2.11
N GLY A 110 5.78 -13.16 1.34
CA GLY A 110 5.41 -14.56 1.16
C GLY A 110 4.29 -14.75 0.13
N GLY A 111 4.02 -16.02 -0.20
CA GLY A 111 3.18 -16.39 -1.33
C GLY A 111 3.86 -16.16 -2.67
N ALA A 112 3.09 -16.11 -3.75
CA ALA A 112 3.59 -15.81 -5.09
C ALA A 112 2.55 -15.05 -5.90
N ASP A 113 3.05 -14.24 -6.82
CA ASP A 113 2.27 -13.59 -7.87
C ASP A 113 2.42 -14.41 -9.16
N TYR A 114 1.38 -15.16 -9.53
CA TYR A 114 1.44 -16.14 -10.61
C TYR A 114 0.08 -16.34 -11.27
N ASP A 115 0.07 -16.93 -12.46
CA ASP A 115 -1.14 -17.34 -13.17
C ASP A 115 -0.98 -18.67 -13.92
N ILE A 116 -2.10 -19.32 -14.21
CA ILE A 116 -2.15 -20.63 -14.89
C ILE A 116 -2.70 -20.42 -16.31
N SER A 117 -2.08 -21.03 -17.32
CA SER A 117 -2.56 -20.93 -18.70
C SER A 117 -3.99 -21.47 -18.84
N PRO A 118 -4.80 -20.99 -19.81
CA PRO A 118 -6.13 -21.54 -20.07
C PRO A 118 -6.16 -23.04 -20.41
N SER A 119 -5.03 -23.58 -20.91
CA SER A 119 -4.82 -25.02 -21.14
C SER A 119 -4.42 -25.79 -19.88
N GLY A 120 -4.04 -25.11 -18.79
CA GLY A 120 -3.63 -25.72 -17.52
C GLY A 120 -2.22 -26.32 -17.52
N ASP A 121 -1.49 -26.24 -18.63
CA ASP A 121 -0.18 -26.89 -18.83
C ASP A 121 1.01 -26.00 -18.46
N LYS A 122 0.79 -24.68 -18.30
CA LYS A 122 1.84 -23.70 -18.01
C LYS A 122 1.46 -22.81 -16.84
N ILE A 123 2.48 -22.35 -16.13
CA ILE A 123 2.39 -21.36 -15.07
C ILE A 123 3.37 -20.23 -15.38
N VAL A 124 2.95 -18.99 -15.22
CA VAL A 124 3.83 -17.82 -15.20
C VAL A 124 3.89 -17.29 -13.77
N VAL A 125 5.07 -16.96 -13.26
CA VAL A 125 5.30 -16.51 -11.87
C VAL A 125 6.32 -15.38 -11.83
N SER A 126 6.09 -14.38 -10.98
CA SER A 126 7.09 -13.35 -10.66
C SER A 126 8.07 -13.86 -9.60
N MET A 127 9.37 -13.66 -9.83
CA MET A 127 10.43 -14.12 -8.92
C MET A 127 11.59 -13.14 -8.88
N ASN A 128 12.10 -12.88 -7.68
CA ASN A 128 13.27 -12.03 -7.49
C ASN A 128 14.53 -12.64 -8.12
N VAL A 129 15.22 -11.86 -8.92
CA VAL A 129 16.50 -12.20 -9.58
C VAL A 129 17.71 -11.54 -8.93
N THR A 130 17.52 -10.61 -7.99
CA THR A 130 18.64 -9.99 -7.26
C THR A 130 19.28 -11.04 -6.34
N PRO A 131 20.58 -11.38 -6.52
CA PRO A 131 21.22 -12.41 -5.73
C PRO A 131 21.49 -11.93 -4.30
N LYS A 132 21.58 -12.89 -3.37
CA LYS A 132 22.10 -12.64 -2.02
C LYS A 132 23.53 -12.06 -2.09
N PRO A 133 23.90 -11.11 -1.21
CA PRO A 133 23.18 -10.63 -0.04
C PRO A 133 22.17 -9.48 -0.31
N TYR A 134 21.55 -9.42 -1.49
CA TYR A 134 20.57 -8.39 -1.89
C TYR A 134 21.15 -6.97 -1.83
N PHE A 135 22.41 -6.82 -2.26
CA PHE A 135 23.11 -5.55 -2.20
C PHE A 135 22.44 -4.46 -3.05
N LYS A 136 21.96 -4.83 -4.24
CA LYS A 136 21.16 -3.97 -5.12
C LYS A 136 19.69 -4.02 -4.74
N ASP A 137 18.90 -3.10 -5.30
CA ASP A 137 17.45 -3.13 -5.19
C ASP A 137 16.90 -4.48 -5.69
N LEU A 138 15.84 -4.96 -5.03
CA LEU A 138 15.19 -6.20 -5.43
C LEU A 138 14.56 -6.00 -6.81
N ASN A 139 14.92 -6.86 -7.74
CA ASN A 139 14.32 -6.91 -9.06
C ASN A 139 13.58 -8.23 -9.22
N PHE A 140 12.35 -8.17 -9.71
CA PHE A 140 11.50 -9.32 -9.94
C PHE A 140 11.27 -9.46 -11.44
N ASP A 141 11.53 -10.65 -11.98
CA ASP A 141 11.30 -10.98 -13.37
C ASP A 141 10.18 -12.02 -13.45
N LEU A 142 9.62 -12.20 -14.65
CA LEU A 142 8.64 -13.26 -14.92
C LEU A 142 9.32 -14.52 -15.43
N PHE A 143 8.91 -15.65 -14.86
CA PHE A 143 9.34 -16.97 -15.25
C PHE A 143 8.15 -17.81 -15.72
N ILE A 144 8.34 -18.54 -16.82
CA ILE A 144 7.36 -19.52 -17.31
C ILE A 144 7.85 -20.93 -17.01
N MET A 145 6.94 -21.81 -16.59
CA MET A 145 7.21 -23.22 -16.33
C MET A 145 6.05 -24.12 -16.75
N ASN A 146 6.31 -25.41 -16.89
CA ASN A 146 5.25 -26.41 -17.03
C ASN A 146 4.59 -26.68 -15.66
N SER A 147 3.30 -27.01 -15.66
CA SER A 147 2.55 -27.40 -14.46
C SER A 147 2.71 -28.88 -14.06
N ASP A 148 3.69 -29.56 -14.64
CA ASP A 148 3.91 -31.02 -14.54
C ASP A 148 4.70 -31.44 -13.29
N GLY A 149 5.22 -30.49 -12.51
CA GLY A 149 6.06 -30.76 -11.34
C GLY A 149 7.56 -30.91 -11.64
N SER A 150 8.00 -30.67 -12.88
CA SER A 150 9.42 -30.70 -13.23
C SER A 150 10.22 -29.58 -12.56
N GLY A 151 9.58 -28.45 -12.25
CA GLY A 151 10.18 -27.27 -11.61
C GLY A 151 11.10 -26.43 -12.52
N LYS A 152 11.18 -26.75 -13.81
CA LYS A 152 12.01 -26.00 -14.77
C LYS A 152 11.36 -24.67 -15.11
N MET A 153 12.03 -23.57 -14.76
CA MET A 153 11.62 -22.20 -15.00
C MET A 153 12.49 -21.54 -16.08
N GLU A 154 11.88 -20.81 -17.01
CA GLU A 154 12.53 -19.99 -18.02
C GLU A 154 12.19 -18.52 -17.79
N ASN A 155 13.20 -17.66 -17.68
CA ASN A 155 13.00 -16.22 -17.51
C ASN A 155 12.61 -15.58 -18.86
N ILE A 156 11.44 -14.97 -18.91
CA ILE A 156 10.88 -14.34 -20.13
C ILE A 156 11.02 -12.82 -20.14
N THR A 157 11.49 -12.20 -19.05
CA THR A 157 11.66 -10.74 -18.96
C THR A 157 13.06 -10.29 -18.52
N ALA A 158 14.07 -11.16 -18.61
CA ALA A 158 15.47 -10.89 -18.23
C ALA A 158 16.10 -9.61 -18.82
N SER A 159 15.53 -9.06 -19.90
CA SER A 159 15.99 -7.81 -20.51
C SER A 159 15.51 -6.55 -19.78
N ASN A 160 14.49 -6.63 -18.92
CA ASN A 160 14.00 -5.49 -18.15
C ASN A 160 14.92 -5.27 -16.93
N PRO A 161 15.56 -4.09 -16.78
CA PRO A 161 16.40 -3.84 -15.61
C PRO A 161 15.61 -3.59 -14.33
N SER A 162 14.30 -3.35 -14.43
CA SER A 162 13.39 -2.98 -13.34
C SER A 162 12.26 -4.03 -13.19
N GLY A 163 11.39 -3.85 -12.19
CA GLY A 163 10.48 -4.90 -11.74
C GLY A 163 9.33 -5.22 -12.71
N ASP A 164 9.05 -6.53 -12.84
CA ASP A 164 7.92 -7.13 -13.53
C ASP A 164 7.05 -7.95 -12.56
N GLY A 165 5.74 -7.76 -12.62
CA GLY A 165 4.80 -8.41 -11.72
C GLY A 165 3.37 -8.48 -12.25
N SER A 166 2.49 -9.07 -11.44
CA SER A 166 1.08 -9.27 -11.71
C SER A 166 0.81 -9.92 -13.07
N PRO A 167 1.46 -11.06 -13.40
CA PRO A 167 1.26 -11.69 -14.69
C PRO A 167 -0.12 -12.36 -14.79
N GLN A 168 -0.74 -12.28 -15.96
CA GLN A 168 -1.96 -13.01 -16.31
C GLN A 168 -1.89 -13.52 -17.75
N PHE A 169 -2.28 -14.77 -17.97
CA PHE A 169 -2.49 -15.27 -19.33
C PHE A 169 -3.74 -14.63 -19.93
N SER A 170 -3.67 -14.28 -21.22
CA SER A 170 -4.86 -13.91 -21.96
C SER A 170 -5.83 -15.11 -22.05
N PRO A 171 -7.15 -14.88 -22.20
CA PRO A 171 -8.13 -15.97 -22.31
C PRO A 171 -7.85 -16.97 -23.45
N CYS A 172 -7.12 -16.54 -24.50
CA CYS A 172 -6.72 -17.40 -25.60
C CYS A 172 -5.36 -18.10 -25.41
N GLY A 173 -4.66 -17.83 -24.31
CA GLY A 173 -3.36 -18.43 -23.96
C GLY A 173 -2.17 -17.97 -24.81
N LYS A 174 -2.39 -17.11 -25.81
CA LYS A 174 -1.33 -16.66 -26.74
C LYS A 174 -0.43 -15.57 -26.15
N PHE A 175 -0.92 -14.86 -25.15
CA PHE A 175 -0.23 -13.71 -24.57
C PHE A 175 -0.17 -13.84 -23.05
N ILE A 176 0.86 -13.25 -22.47
CA ILE A 176 0.97 -12.95 -21.05
C ILE A 176 0.92 -11.43 -20.93
N PHE A 177 -0.01 -10.91 -20.16
CA PHE A 177 -0.05 -9.51 -19.76
C PHE A 177 0.57 -9.38 -18.37
N TYR A 178 1.21 -8.27 -18.09
CA TYR A 178 1.87 -8.04 -16.80
C TYR A 178 2.19 -6.56 -16.60
N LEU A 179 2.36 -6.17 -15.35
CA LEU A 179 2.76 -4.82 -14.96
C LEU A 179 4.29 -4.74 -14.90
N LYS A 180 4.85 -3.63 -15.37
CA LYS A 180 6.29 -3.36 -15.27
C LYS A 180 6.62 -1.90 -15.05
N THR A 181 7.73 -1.67 -14.36
CA THR A 181 8.48 -0.41 -14.33
C THR A 181 9.71 -0.53 -15.23
N LEU A 182 10.30 0.59 -15.64
CA LEU A 182 11.35 0.61 -16.67
C LEU A 182 12.67 1.19 -16.16
N ASP A 183 12.64 2.07 -15.16
CA ASP A 183 13.84 2.77 -14.69
C ASP A 183 14.11 2.50 -13.21
N VAL A 184 15.19 1.79 -12.93
CA VAL A 184 15.67 1.51 -11.57
C VAL A 184 16.06 2.77 -10.78
N ASN A 185 16.28 3.88 -11.48
CA ASN A 185 16.66 5.16 -10.87
C ASN A 185 15.46 6.10 -10.68
N LYS A 186 14.25 5.63 -10.96
CA LYS A 186 13.03 6.44 -10.90
C LYS A 186 12.16 5.99 -9.73
N VAL A 187 11.78 6.95 -8.90
CA VAL A 187 10.83 6.73 -7.80
C VAL A 187 9.47 7.24 -8.25
N ALA A 188 8.39 6.53 -7.92
CA ALA A 188 7.01 6.87 -8.31
C ALA A 188 6.70 6.77 -9.81
N GLU A 189 7.48 5.97 -10.56
CA GLU A 189 7.15 5.63 -11.94
C GLU A 189 5.77 4.94 -12.01
N ASN A 190 4.93 5.33 -12.98
CA ASN A 190 3.68 4.62 -13.24
C ASN A 190 3.96 3.17 -13.66
N SER A 191 3.25 2.23 -13.05
CA SER A 191 3.24 0.85 -13.53
C SER A 191 2.62 0.78 -14.93
N LYS A 192 3.34 0.22 -15.90
CA LYS A 192 2.89 0.06 -17.28
C LYS A 192 2.41 -1.36 -17.52
N LEU A 193 1.35 -1.52 -18.30
CA LEU A 193 0.87 -2.82 -18.74
C LEU A 193 1.60 -3.20 -20.03
N SER A 194 2.27 -4.35 -19.99
CA SER A 194 2.95 -4.95 -21.14
C SER A 194 2.25 -6.22 -21.59
N ARG A 195 2.49 -6.60 -22.85
CA ARG A 195 1.98 -7.80 -23.50
C ARG A 195 3.15 -8.58 -24.11
N PHE A 196 3.40 -9.76 -23.56
CA PHE A 196 4.36 -10.74 -24.07
C PHE A 196 3.66 -11.78 -24.95
N ASP A 197 4.14 -11.97 -26.18
CA ASP A 197 3.66 -13.00 -27.10
C ASP A 197 4.43 -14.32 -26.86
N VAL A 198 3.70 -15.36 -26.44
CA VAL A 198 4.30 -16.63 -25.99
C VAL A 198 5.02 -17.38 -27.12
N ALA A 199 4.57 -17.22 -28.36
CA ALA A 199 5.13 -17.95 -29.50
C ALA A 199 6.39 -17.27 -30.06
N SER A 200 6.39 -15.94 -30.11
CA SER A 200 7.49 -15.16 -30.71
C SER A 200 8.49 -14.59 -29.70
N GLY A 201 8.14 -14.56 -28.41
CA GLY A 201 8.93 -13.90 -27.36
C GLY A 201 8.90 -12.37 -27.43
N LYS A 202 7.99 -11.79 -28.23
CA LYS A 202 7.91 -10.33 -28.40
C LYS A 202 7.21 -9.69 -27.20
N ASP A 203 7.92 -8.80 -26.51
CA ASP A 203 7.40 -7.94 -25.45
C ASP A 203 6.95 -6.57 -26.02
N THR A 204 5.81 -6.05 -25.58
CA THR A 204 5.27 -4.76 -26.05
C THR A 204 4.51 -4.04 -24.95
N ILE A 205 5.00 -2.85 -24.56
CA ILE A 205 4.35 -1.98 -23.58
C ILE A 205 3.14 -1.32 -24.25
N ILE A 206 1.93 -1.74 -23.88
CA ILE A 206 0.70 -1.25 -24.52
C ILE A 206 0.20 0.06 -23.91
N THR A 207 0.60 0.40 -22.68
CA THR A 207 0.22 1.66 -22.01
C THR A 207 1.34 2.70 -21.95
N ALA A 208 2.34 2.60 -22.83
CA ALA A 208 3.51 3.48 -22.82
C ALA A 208 3.17 4.99 -22.89
N LYS A 209 2.06 5.35 -23.54
CA LYS A 209 1.59 6.74 -23.71
C LYS A 209 0.51 7.17 -22.70
N ILE A 210 0.14 6.30 -21.77
CA ILE A 210 -0.90 6.57 -20.78
C ILE A 210 -0.22 7.06 -19.50
N ASP A 211 -0.62 8.23 -19.02
CA ASP A 211 -0.19 8.81 -17.74
C ASP A 211 -1.15 8.41 -16.60
N LEU A 212 -1.31 7.10 -16.45
CA LEU A 212 -2.01 6.45 -15.35
C LEU A 212 -1.16 5.26 -14.92
N SER A 213 -1.04 5.05 -13.61
CA SER A 213 -0.41 3.86 -13.05
C SER A 213 -1.41 2.71 -13.10
N VAL A 214 -1.15 1.71 -13.92
CA VAL A 214 -2.04 0.55 -14.03
C VAL A 214 -1.93 -0.27 -12.76
N GLY A 215 -3.04 -0.41 -12.03
CA GLY A 215 -3.18 -1.28 -10.85
C GLY A 215 -3.74 -2.65 -11.23
N GLN A 216 -4.70 -3.16 -10.45
CA GLN A 216 -5.40 -4.41 -10.78
C GLN A 216 -5.98 -4.31 -12.19
N TYR A 217 -5.84 -5.38 -12.97
CA TYR A 217 -6.46 -5.49 -14.29
C TYR A 217 -7.08 -6.86 -14.51
N GLU A 218 -8.09 -6.92 -15.37
CA GLU A 218 -8.87 -8.11 -15.70
C GLU A 218 -9.31 -8.10 -17.16
N PHE A 219 -9.39 -9.29 -17.75
CA PHE A 219 -9.90 -9.47 -19.11
C PHE A 219 -11.43 -9.49 -19.16
N ASP A 220 -11.98 -8.90 -20.21
CA ASP A 220 -13.37 -9.13 -20.59
C ASP A 220 -13.55 -10.52 -21.23
N THR A 221 -14.69 -11.14 -20.96
CA THR A 221 -15.08 -12.47 -21.45
C THR A 221 -15.34 -12.50 -22.97
N LYS A 222 -15.48 -11.35 -23.63
CA LYS A 222 -15.87 -11.24 -25.05
C LYS A 222 -14.98 -10.29 -25.86
N GLU A 223 -13.76 -10.72 -26.15
CA GLU A 223 -12.79 -10.06 -27.05
C GLU A 223 -11.98 -8.93 -26.42
N GLY A 224 -10.67 -9.15 -26.35
CA GLY A 224 -9.59 -8.15 -26.46
C GLY A 224 -9.62 -6.93 -25.55
N THR A 225 -10.56 -6.82 -24.60
CA THR A 225 -10.74 -5.65 -23.74
C THR A 225 -10.16 -5.95 -22.38
N ILE A 226 -9.43 -4.99 -21.84
CA ILE A 226 -8.80 -5.06 -20.53
C ILE A 226 -9.37 -3.94 -19.68
N TYR A 227 -9.94 -4.30 -18.54
CA TYR A 227 -10.32 -3.35 -17.51
C TYR A 227 -9.18 -3.22 -16.52
N PHE A 228 -8.93 -2.01 -16.01
CA PHE A 228 -7.93 -1.81 -14.96
C PHE A 228 -8.31 -0.70 -13.99
N THR A 229 -7.81 -0.78 -12.76
CA THR A 229 -7.87 0.30 -11.78
C THR A 229 -6.68 1.24 -11.93
N SER A 230 -6.85 2.53 -11.66
CA SER A 230 -5.74 3.47 -11.44
C SER A 230 -6.12 4.48 -10.36
N ASP A 231 -5.14 4.93 -9.59
CA ASP A 231 -5.28 6.15 -8.79
C ASP A 231 -5.64 7.31 -9.72
N TYR A 232 -6.61 8.11 -9.30
CA TYR A 232 -7.16 9.20 -10.08
C TYR A 232 -7.75 10.27 -9.16
N ARG A 233 -6.99 11.33 -8.87
CA ARG A 233 -7.43 12.51 -8.09
C ARG A 233 -8.08 12.16 -6.75
N GLY A 234 -7.33 11.47 -5.88
CA GLY A 234 -7.80 11.05 -4.57
C GLY A 234 -8.90 9.99 -4.61
N ARG A 235 -8.98 9.23 -5.71
CA ARG A 235 -9.95 8.14 -5.93
C ARG A 235 -9.24 6.99 -6.63
N THR A 236 -9.88 5.82 -6.72
CA THR A 236 -9.40 4.73 -7.59
C THR A 236 -10.42 4.50 -8.69
N GLY A 237 -10.10 4.97 -9.90
CA GLY A 237 -10.97 4.84 -11.07
C GLY A 237 -10.85 3.48 -11.74
N ILE A 238 -11.92 3.06 -12.41
CA ILE A 238 -11.94 1.93 -13.33
C ILE A 238 -11.86 2.47 -14.76
N PHE A 239 -10.93 1.94 -15.53
CA PHE A 239 -10.69 2.29 -16.93
C PHE A 239 -10.77 1.02 -17.79
N LYS A 240 -10.92 1.20 -19.10
CA LYS A 240 -10.70 0.11 -20.06
C LYS A 240 -9.87 0.56 -21.25
N ILE A 241 -9.17 -0.40 -21.84
CA ILE A 241 -8.42 -0.30 -23.10
C ILE A 241 -8.63 -1.58 -23.90
N ASP A 242 -8.31 -1.55 -25.19
CA ASP A 242 -8.13 -2.78 -25.96
C ASP A 242 -6.75 -3.42 -25.71
N ALA A 243 -6.57 -4.65 -26.21
CA ALA A 243 -5.35 -5.44 -26.06
C ALA A 243 -4.14 -4.88 -26.81
N SER A 244 -4.32 -3.84 -27.62
CA SER A 244 -3.24 -3.06 -28.23
C SER A 244 -2.86 -1.81 -27.40
N GLY A 245 -3.67 -1.48 -26.39
CA GLY A 245 -3.53 -0.28 -25.55
C GLY A 245 -4.29 0.93 -26.07
N ALA A 246 -5.08 0.80 -27.14
CA ALA A 246 -5.88 1.88 -27.68
C ALA A 246 -7.27 1.95 -27.01
N GLY A 247 -7.99 3.03 -27.27
CA GLY A 247 -9.38 3.19 -26.81
C GLY A 247 -9.53 3.41 -25.29
N LEU A 248 -8.55 4.04 -24.63
CA LEU A 248 -8.65 4.37 -23.20
C LEU A 248 -9.97 5.09 -22.90
N GLN A 249 -10.78 4.48 -22.04
CA GLN A 249 -12.06 5.03 -21.60
C GLN A 249 -12.18 4.94 -20.08
N ASN A 250 -12.58 6.04 -19.44
CA ASN A 250 -13.04 6.04 -18.05
C ASN A 250 -14.40 5.32 -17.96
N ILE A 251 -14.48 4.32 -17.08
CA ILE A 251 -15.67 3.50 -16.85
C ILE A 251 -16.43 3.97 -15.62
N PHE A 252 -15.71 4.26 -14.53
CA PHE A 252 -16.29 4.69 -13.25
C PHE A 252 -15.19 5.31 -12.37
N THR A 253 -15.41 6.51 -11.83
CA THR A 253 -14.41 7.24 -11.02
C THR A 253 -14.93 7.75 -9.69
N GLU A 254 -16.11 7.33 -9.25
CA GLU A 254 -16.63 7.74 -7.95
C GLU A 254 -16.09 6.83 -6.84
N GLY A 255 -15.53 7.43 -5.79
CA GLY A 255 -14.92 6.71 -4.66
C GLY A 255 -13.73 5.82 -5.04
N THR A 256 -13.44 4.87 -4.16
CA THR A 256 -12.36 3.90 -4.33
C THR A 256 -12.92 2.55 -4.74
N ASN A 257 -12.38 2.00 -5.83
CA ASN A 257 -12.89 0.81 -6.50
C ASN A 257 -11.82 -0.29 -6.61
N SER A 258 -12.19 -1.54 -6.35
CA SER A 258 -11.28 -2.70 -6.39
C SER A 258 -12.03 -3.99 -6.72
N GLY A 259 -11.31 -5.10 -6.96
CA GLY A 259 -11.93 -6.40 -7.20
C GLY A 259 -12.80 -6.41 -8.44
N ILE A 260 -12.34 -5.79 -9.52
CA ILE A 260 -13.07 -5.71 -10.79
C ILE A 260 -13.32 -7.14 -11.29
N LEU A 261 -14.53 -7.40 -11.78
CA LEU A 261 -14.93 -8.65 -12.41
C LEU A 261 -15.84 -8.31 -13.60
N PRO A 262 -15.30 -8.19 -14.81
CA PRO A 262 -16.09 -7.96 -16.01
C PRO A 262 -16.94 -9.18 -16.38
N ASP A 263 -18.18 -8.94 -16.78
CA ASP A 263 -19.10 -9.93 -17.34
C ASP A 263 -19.77 -9.34 -18.61
N SER A 264 -20.60 -10.13 -19.27
CA SER A 264 -21.26 -9.84 -20.54
C SER A 264 -21.82 -8.42 -20.66
N ASN A 265 -22.74 -8.01 -19.78
CA ASN A 265 -23.36 -6.67 -19.82
C ASN A 265 -23.07 -5.80 -18.58
N VAL A 266 -22.37 -6.36 -17.59
CA VAL A 266 -22.12 -5.71 -16.31
C VAL A 266 -20.65 -5.84 -15.92
N VAL A 267 -20.18 -4.92 -15.08
CA VAL A 267 -18.90 -5.05 -14.38
C VAL A 267 -19.21 -5.07 -12.88
N TYR A 268 -18.82 -6.14 -12.20
CA TYR A 268 -18.90 -6.22 -10.74
C TYR A 268 -17.62 -5.66 -10.13
N PHE A 269 -17.73 -4.99 -8.98
CA PHE A 269 -16.57 -4.52 -8.22
C PHE A 269 -16.97 -4.19 -6.79
N LEU A 270 -15.96 -3.97 -5.96
CA LEU A 270 -16.10 -3.39 -4.64
C LEU A 270 -16.01 -1.87 -4.76
N ASN A 271 -16.96 -1.17 -4.17
CA ASN A 271 -17.01 0.29 -4.15
C ASN A 271 -17.15 0.80 -2.71
N GLN A 272 -16.36 1.80 -2.37
CA GLN A 272 -16.45 2.55 -1.12
C GLN A 272 -16.17 4.03 -1.35
N ASN A 273 -16.54 4.86 -0.39
CA ASN A 273 -16.16 6.27 -0.35
C ASN A 273 -16.05 6.74 1.10
N ASN A 274 -15.69 7.99 1.35
CA ASN A 274 -15.45 8.50 2.70
C ASN A 274 -16.64 8.35 3.66
N SER A 275 -17.86 8.29 3.13
CA SER A 275 -19.11 8.15 3.90
C SER A 275 -19.81 6.81 3.66
N THR A 276 -19.16 5.86 2.98
CA THR A 276 -19.77 4.58 2.63
C THR A 276 -18.74 3.47 2.74
N PRO A 277 -18.86 2.57 3.74
CA PRO A 277 -18.06 1.36 3.82
C PRO A 277 -18.19 0.51 2.55
N GLN A 278 -17.23 -0.39 2.33
CA GLN A 278 -17.19 -1.24 1.14
C GLN A 278 -18.49 -2.01 0.87
N ARG A 279 -18.98 -1.90 -0.37
CA ARG A 279 -20.16 -2.58 -0.90
C ARG A 279 -19.80 -3.39 -2.14
N ILE A 280 -20.60 -4.42 -2.42
CA ILE A 280 -20.55 -5.13 -3.69
C ILE A 280 -21.54 -4.45 -4.63
N VAL A 281 -21.07 -4.00 -5.79
CA VAL A 281 -21.86 -3.29 -6.79
C VAL A 281 -21.75 -3.94 -8.17
N SER A 282 -22.74 -3.69 -9.01
CA SER A 282 -22.69 -3.97 -10.46
C SER A 282 -22.91 -2.68 -11.23
N LEU A 283 -22.11 -2.43 -12.25
CA LEU A 283 -22.28 -1.33 -13.20
C LEU A 283 -22.73 -1.88 -14.55
N ASP A 284 -23.87 -1.41 -15.05
CA ASP A 284 -24.31 -1.70 -16.41
C ASP A 284 -23.40 -1.00 -17.43
N ARG A 285 -22.86 -1.77 -18.38
CA ARG A 285 -21.82 -1.29 -19.32
C ARG A 285 -22.33 -0.24 -20.31
N ASN A 286 -23.63 -0.25 -20.62
CA ASN A 286 -24.23 0.61 -21.62
C ASN A 286 -24.78 1.89 -21.00
N THR A 287 -25.62 1.72 -19.97
CA THR A 287 -26.32 2.82 -19.29
C THR A 287 -25.48 3.51 -18.24
N ARG A 288 -24.38 2.87 -17.78
CA ARG A 288 -23.54 3.32 -16.66
C ARG A 288 -24.29 3.42 -15.33
N ASN A 289 -25.41 2.71 -15.22
CA ASN A 289 -26.17 2.65 -13.98
C ASN A 289 -25.47 1.73 -12.97
N LEU A 290 -25.12 2.30 -11.82
CA LEU A 290 -24.57 1.57 -10.69
C LEU A 290 -25.70 1.01 -9.82
N ARG A 291 -25.66 -0.29 -9.53
CA ARG A 291 -26.58 -0.98 -8.62
C ARG A 291 -25.82 -1.56 -7.44
N VAL A 292 -26.27 -1.26 -6.23
CA VAL A 292 -25.80 -1.92 -5.00
C VAL A 292 -26.42 -3.31 -4.91
N LEU A 293 -25.56 -4.33 -4.80
CA LEU A 293 -25.98 -5.72 -4.66
C LEU A 293 -25.97 -6.16 -3.20
N VAL A 294 -24.89 -5.81 -2.49
CA VAL A 294 -24.69 -6.14 -1.08
C VAL A 294 -24.10 -4.95 -0.35
N ASP A 295 -24.73 -4.59 0.76
CA ASP A 295 -24.24 -3.61 1.73
C ASP A 295 -24.37 -4.22 3.13
N LEU A 296 -23.26 -4.77 3.63
CA LEU A 296 -23.22 -5.44 4.94
C LEU A 296 -23.26 -4.45 6.11
N ASN A 297 -23.03 -3.16 5.86
CA ASN A 297 -22.88 -2.14 6.90
C ASN A 297 -24.09 -1.22 7.02
N LYS A 298 -25.06 -1.30 6.09
CA LYS A 298 -26.22 -0.41 6.01
C LYS A 298 -26.98 -0.21 7.32
N GLU A 299 -27.25 -1.29 8.05
CA GLU A 299 -27.98 -1.21 9.33
C GLU A 299 -27.18 -0.40 10.35
N PHE A 300 -25.89 -0.71 10.50
CA PHE A 300 -25.01 -0.02 11.43
C PHE A 300 -24.78 1.45 11.05
N THR A 301 -24.50 1.75 9.78
CA THR A 301 -24.27 3.13 9.34
C THR A 301 -25.53 3.99 9.41
N SER A 302 -26.72 3.40 9.42
CA SER A 302 -27.97 4.14 9.63
C SER A 302 -28.16 4.66 11.05
N THR A 303 -27.35 4.24 12.03
CA THR A 303 -27.47 4.67 13.43
C THR A 303 -26.69 5.95 13.74
N PHE A 304 -25.93 6.50 12.79
CA PHE A 304 -25.17 7.73 12.95
C PHE A 304 -25.13 8.54 11.66
N GLU A 305 -24.75 9.80 11.77
CA GLU A 305 -24.67 10.74 10.64
C GLU A 305 -23.20 10.95 10.27
N PHE A 306 -22.88 10.81 8.99
CA PHE A 306 -21.57 11.18 8.45
C PHE A 306 -21.46 12.70 8.29
N GLY A 307 -20.24 13.21 8.46
CA GLY A 307 -19.87 14.56 8.09
C GLY A 307 -20.01 14.79 6.58
N LYS A 308 -20.33 16.02 6.18
CA LYS A 308 -20.32 16.42 4.77
C LYS A 308 -18.89 16.35 4.24
N PHE A 309 -18.68 15.69 3.10
CA PHE A 309 -17.38 15.54 2.44
C PHE A 309 -17.37 16.35 1.15
N GLU A 310 -16.42 17.26 0.99
CA GLU A 310 -16.26 18.13 -0.17
C GLU A 310 -14.86 18.08 -0.74
N GLU A 311 -14.74 18.40 -2.01
CA GLU A 311 -13.48 18.49 -2.73
C GLU A 311 -13.26 19.95 -3.14
N HIS A 312 -12.06 20.47 -2.86
CA HIS A 312 -11.62 21.81 -3.23
C HIS A 312 -10.23 21.74 -3.87
N TRP A 313 -9.87 22.80 -4.59
CA TRP A 313 -8.58 22.94 -5.28
C TRP A 313 -8.00 24.32 -5.01
N PHE A 314 -6.68 24.39 -4.82
CA PHE A 314 -5.96 25.63 -4.56
C PHE A 314 -4.61 25.63 -5.29
N GLU A 315 -3.95 26.79 -5.36
CA GLU A 315 -2.60 26.91 -5.90
C GLU A 315 -1.56 26.49 -4.85
N GLY A 316 -0.87 25.37 -5.11
CA GLY A 316 0.20 24.85 -4.27
C GLY A 316 1.58 25.42 -4.63
N ALA A 317 2.62 24.65 -4.31
CA ALA A 317 3.97 24.91 -4.77
C ALA A 317 4.01 25.03 -6.30
N ASP A 318 4.89 25.90 -6.81
CA ASP A 318 5.01 26.21 -8.24
C ASP A 318 3.71 26.67 -8.95
N LYS A 319 2.67 27.02 -8.18
CA LYS A 319 1.31 27.36 -8.65
C LYS A 319 0.58 26.19 -9.32
N ASP A 320 1.02 24.96 -9.09
CA ASP A 320 0.30 23.78 -9.55
C ASP A 320 -1.01 23.64 -8.76
N SER A 321 -2.03 23.05 -9.40
CA SER A 321 -3.33 22.85 -8.77
C SER A 321 -3.29 21.64 -7.81
N VAL A 322 -3.48 21.89 -6.52
CA VAL A 322 -3.42 20.88 -5.46
C VAL A 322 -4.81 20.63 -4.89
N GLN A 323 -5.16 19.36 -4.71
CA GLN A 323 -6.46 18.95 -4.19
C GLN A 323 -6.45 18.93 -2.66
N VAL A 324 -7.56 19.38 -2.06
CA VAL A 324 -7.86 19.13 -0.66
C VAL A 324 -9.28 18.60 -0.51
N PHE A 325 -9.42 17.47 0.18
CA PHE A 325 -10.72 17.04 0.68
C PHE A 325 -11.00 17.73 2.01
N LEU A 326 -12.18 18.32 2.15
CA LEU A 326 -12.65 19.01 3.34
C LEU A 326 -13.84 18.26 3.92
N LEU A 327 -13.73 17.83 5.16
CA LEU A 327 -14.76 17.11 5.87
C LEU A 327 -15.25 17.92 7.06
N TYR A 328 -16.56 18.08 7.15
CA TYR A 328 -17.23 18.89 8.16
C TYR A 328 -17.75 17.99 9.28
N PRO A 329 -17.79 18.45 10.55
CA PRO A 329 -18.46 17.72 11.62
C PRO A 329 -19.91 17.36 11.27
N PRO A 330 -20.43 16.20 11.71
CA PRO A 330 -21.86 15.94 11.66
C PRO A 330 -22.65 17.07 12.35
N LYS A 331 -23.83 17.44 11.82
CA LYS A 331 -24.64 18.57 12.31
C LYS A 331 -23.89 19.91 12.32
N PHE A 332 -23.05 20.13 11.31
CA PHE A 332 -22.28 21.35 11.11
C PHE A 332 -23.17 22.61 11.10
N ASP A 333 -22.68 23.66 11.76
CA ASP A 333 -23.33 24.97 11.85
C ASP A 333 -22.33 26.05 11.43
N LYS A 334 -22.50 26.58 10.21
CA LYS A 334 -21.61 27.59 9.63
C LYS A 334 -21.46 28.88 10.44
N THR A 335 -22.33 29.12 11.43
CA THR A 335 -22.24 30.31 12.30
C THR A 335 -21.25 30.14 13.46
N LYS A 336 -20.76 28.91 13.69
CA LYS A 336 -19.76 28.59 14.71
C LYS A 336 -18.36 28.57 14.12
N LYS A 337 -17.38 28.81 15.00
CA LYS A 337 -15.96 28.63 14.70
C LYS A 337 -15.52 27.23 15.13
N TYR A 338 -14.85 26.50 14.25
CA TYR A 338 -14.37 25.14 14.46
C TYR A 338 -12.83 25.08 14.40
N PRO A 339 -12.20 24.25 15.25
CA PRO A 339 -10.80 23.90 15.07
C PRO A 339 -10.60 23.09 13.78
N LEU A 340 -9.48 23.32 13.11
CA LEU A 340 -9.07 22.63 11.88
C LEU A 340 -8.01 21.57 12.19
N ILE A 341 -8.18 20.38 11.66
CA ILE A 341 -7.17 19.32 11.67
C ILE A 341 -6.75 19.01 10.24
N HIS A 342 -5.48 19.23 9.93
CA HIS A 342 -4.89 18.62 8.75
C HIS A 342 -4.53 17.17 9.03
N LEU A 343 -5.03 16.24 8.21
CA LEU A 343 -4.50 14.89 8.15
C LEU A 343 -3.52 14.82 6.97
N ILE A 344 -2.33 14.26 7.20
CA ILE A 344 -1.29 14.07 6.19
C ILE A 344 -1.07 12.58 5.93
N HIS A 345 -1.22 12.15 4.67
CA HIS A 345 -1.14 10.73 4.31
C HIS A 345 0.30 10.21 4.33
N GLY A 346 0.44 8.89 4.49
CA GLY A 346 1.71 8.18 4.35
C GLY A 346 2.10 7.96 2.87
N GLY A 347 3.28 7.38 2.65
CA GLY A 347 3.83 7.17 1.30
C GLY A 347 5.31 7.55 1.23
N PRO A 348 5.70 8.63 0.53
CA PRO A 348 4.85 9.77 0.13
C PRO A 348 4.01 9.57 -1.13
N HIS A 349 4.38 8.60 -1.98
CA HIS A 349 3.67 8.33 -3.21
C HIS A 349 2.42 7.50 -2.91
N GLY A 350 1.30 8.21 -2.84
CA GLY A 350 -0.04 7.74 -2.48
C GLY A 350 -0.97 8.95 -2.45
N ALA A 351 -2.14 8.84 -1.85
CA ALA A 351 -3.03 9.97 -1.62
C ALA A 351 -3.93 9.69 -0.42
N PHE A 352 -4.46 10.74 0.21
CA PHE A 352 -5.75 10.60 0.87
C PHE A 352 -6.81 10.35 -0.18
N SER A 353 -7.52 9.24 -0.01
CA SER A 353 -8.54 8.80 -0.95
C SER A 353 -9.94 9.08 -0.42
N ASP A 354 -10.89 9.20 -1.33
CA ASP A 354 -12.32 9.09 -1.04
C ASP A 354 -12.63 7.61 -0.73
N ASP A 355 -12.25 7.16 0.45
CA ASP A 355 -12.35 5.77 0.90
C ASP A 355 -12.75 5.66 2.38
N PHE A 356 -13.14 4.44 2.78
CA PHE A 356 -13.52 4.14 4.15
C PHE A 356 -12.59 3.10 4.76
N HIS A 357 -11.83 3.49 5.76
CA HIS A 357 -11.02 2.55 6.54
C HIS A 357 -10.96 2.97 8.00
N TYR A 358 -10.74 2.03 8.92
CA TYR A 358 -10.79 2.33 10.36
C TYR A 358 -9.50 2.94 10.93
N ARG A 359 -8.35 2.82 10.24
CA ARG A 359 -7.04 3.22 10.79
C ARG A 359 -6.82 4.73 10.96
N TRP A 360 -7.24 5.52 9.98
CA TRP A 360 -7.14 6.99 9.95
C TRP A 360 -8.43 7.58 9.37
N ASN A 361 -9.56 7.13 9.90
CA ASN A 361 -10.87 7.47 9.40
C ASN A 361 -11.18 8.95 9.68
N SER A 362 -11.20 9.78 8.64
CA SER A 362 -11.47 11.20 8.79
C SER A 362 -12.86 11.50 9.37
N GLN A 363 -13.86 10.64 9.18
CA GLN A 363 -15.18 10.77 9.83
C GLN A 363 -15.11 10.66 11.35
N VAL A 364 -14.16 9.90 11.89
CA VAL A 364 -13.96 9.84 13.34
C VAL A 364 -13.41 11.19 13.84
N PHE A 365 -12.44 11.80 13.14
CA PHE A 365 -11.95 13.14 13.47
C PHE A 365 -13.05 14.20 13.34
N ALA A 366 -13.85 14.17 12.28
CA ALA A 366 -15.00 15.07 12.13
C ALA A 366 -16.05 14.87 13.24
N GLY A 367 -16.31 13.61 13.62
CA GLY A 367 -17.17 13.24 14.74
C GLY A 367 -16.66 13.71 16.11
N MET A 368 -15.35 13.96 16.26
CA MET A 368 -14.78 14.61 17.44
C MET A 368 -15.03 16.13 17.45
N GLY A 369 -15.65 16.71 16.41
CA GLY A 369 -15.99 18.13 16.32
C GLY A 369 -14.95 19.01 15.64
N TYR A 370 -14.08 18.44 14.81
CA TYR A 370 -13.10 19.17 14.01
C TYR A 370 -13.55 19.30 12.55
N VAL A 371 -13.22 20.42 11.90
CA VAL A 371 -13.13 20.43 10.44
C VAL A 371 -11.83 19.71 10.06
N VAL A 372 -11.88 18.81 9.07
CA VAL A 372 -10.74 17.97 8.70
C VAL A 372 -10.34 18.24 7.26
N ALA A 373 -9.08 18.59 7.04
CA ALA A 373 -8.50 18.80 5.72
C ALA A 373 -7.51 17.68 5.38
N MET A 374 -7.66 17.10 4.19
CA MET A 374 -6.79 16.05 3.66
C MET A 374 -6.20 16.52 2.34
N VAL A 375 -4.96 17.02 2.39
CA VAL A 375 -4.27 17.62 1.24
C VAL A 375 -3.51 16.53 0.49
N ASN A 376 -3.76 16.41 -0.81
CA ASN A 376 -2.99 15.56 -1.71
C ASN A 376 -1.83 16.37 -2.31
N PHE A 377 -0.82 16.59 -1.48
CA PHE A 377 0.36 17.42 -1.75
C PHE A 377 1.22 16.87 -2.90
N HIS A 378 2.10 17.69 -3.47
CA HIS A 378 3.13 17.32 -4.43
C HIS A 378 3.84 16.03 -4.04
N GLY A 379 3.88 15.04 -4.92
CA GLY A 379 4.34 13.70 -4.59
C GLY A 379 3.22 12.67 -4.52
N SER A 380 1.97 13.12 -4.41
CA SER A 380 0.80 12.25 -4.40
C SER A 380 0.58 11.54 -5.75
N THR A 381 0.06 10.32 -5.72
CA THR A 381 -0.34 9.57 -6.92
C THR A 381 -1.73 9.96 -7.40
N GLY A 382 -2.03 9.69 -8.68
CA GLY A 382 -3.32 10.00 -9.30
C GLY A 382 -3.45 11.42 -9.88
N PHE A 383 -2.36 12.20 -9.88
CA PHE A 383 -2.28 13.56 -10.47
C PHE A 383 -1.25 13.65 -11.62
N GLY A 384 -0.81 12.50 -12.14
CA GLY A 384 0.22 12.39 -13.18
C GLY A 384 1.61 12.10 -12.59
N GLU A 385 2.43 11.42 -13.37
CA GLU A 385 3.75 10.94 -12.95
C GLU A 385 4.68 12.07 -12.48
N LYS A 386 4.66 13.21 -13.18
CA LYS A 386 5.48 14.38 -12.83
C LYS A 386 5.12 14.95 -11.46
N PHE A 387 3.83 14.96 -11.11
CA PHE A 387 3.40 15.45 -9.81
C PHE A 387 3.88 14.49 -8.71
N ALA A 388 3.76 13.18 -8.92
CA ALA A 388 4.25 12.15 -8.00
C ALA A 388 5.79 12.19 -7.81
N GLU A 389 6.54 12.50 -8.87
CA GLU A 389 8.01 12.57 -8.85
C GLU A 389 8.58 13.87 -8.27
N SER A 390 7.76 14.90 -8.15
CA SER A 390 8.19 16.27 -7.88
C SER A 390 8.91 16.50 -6.53
N ILE A 391 8.92 15.50 -5.66
CA ILE A 391 9.52 15.54 -4.32
C ILE A 391 10.76 14.66 -4.18
N VAL A 392 11.13 13.92 -5.22
CA VAL A 392 12.32 13.06 -5.20
C VAL A 392 13.56 13.93 -4.96
N GLY A 393 14.32 13.59 -3.91
CA GLY A 393 15.46 14.37 -3.45
C GLY A 393 15.10 15.56 -2.55
N ALA A 394 13.82 15.95 -2.46
CA ALA A 394 13.37 17.16 -1.76
C ALA A 394 12.06 16.93 -0.99
N HIS A 395 11.93 15.77 -0.33
CA HIS A 395 10.71 15.31 0.37
C HIS A 395 9.99 16.42 1.16
N GLY A 396 10.71 17.21 1.96
CA GLY A 396 10.08 18.20 2.82
C GLY A 396 9.61 19.49 2.12
N GLU A 397 10.13 19.83 0.93
CA GLU A 397 9.99 21.19 0.37
C GLU A 397 8.58 21.49 -0.16
N LYS A 398 8.23 20.93 -1.33
CA LYS A 398 6.92 21.19 -1.95
C LYS A 398 5.76 20.77 -1.06
N PRO A 399 5.79 19.60 -0.37
CA PRO A 399 4.71 19.21 0.52
C PRO A 399 4.51 20.18 1.69
N PHE A 400 5.57 20.73 2.27
CA PHE A 400 5.43 21.76 3.30
C PHE A 400 4.75 23.02 2.74
N ILE A 401 5.16 23.48 1.56
CA ILE A 401 4.56 24.65 0.90
C ILE A 401 3.07 24.39 0.62
N ASP A 402 2.71 23.22 0.09
CA ASP A 402 1.31 22.86 -0.17
C ASP A 402 0.47 22.85 1.11
N MET A 403 1.02 22.34 2.22
CA MET A 403 0.33 22.36 3.51
C MET A 403 0.11 23.79 4.03
N MET A 404 1.08 24.69 3.85
CA MET A 404 0.94 26.09 4.25
C MET A 404 -0.06 26.84 3.37
N ASN A 405 0.02 26.67 2.05
CA ASN A 405 -0.93 27.26 1.10
C ASN A 405 -2.36 26.72 1.31
N ALA A 406 -2.51 25.42 1.59
CA ALA A 406 -3.81 24.85 1.96
C ALA A 406 -4.37 25.49 3.23
N THR A 407 -3.50 25.73 4.23
CA THR A 407 -3.92 26.37 5.48
C THR A 407 -4.42 27.78 5.23
N GLU A 408 -3.70 28.58 4.43
CA GLU A 408 -4.09 29.94 4.04
C GLU A 408 -5.40 29.95 3.25
N PHE A 409 -5.48 29.15 2.18
CA PHE A 409 -6.69 28.98 1.37
C PHE A 409 -7.92 28.67 2.24
N LEU A 410 -7.79 27.69 3.15
CA LEU A 410 -8.91 27.28 4.01
C LEU A 410 -9.30 28.39 4.99
N THR A 411 -8.35 29.09 5.59
CA THR A 411 -8.67 30.16 6.55
C THR A 411 -9.25 31.41 5.89
N ASP A 412 -8.89 31.67 4.63
CA ASP A 412 -9.39 32.81 3.87
C ASP A 412 -10.78 32.55 3.28
N GLU A 413 -11.01 31.34 2.75
CA GLU A 413 -12.27 30.98 2.11
C GLU A 413 -13.39 30.68 3.12
N PHE A 414 -13.04 30.12 4.29
CA PHE A 414 -14.02 29.57 5.22
C PHE A 414 -14.03 30.28 6.58
N ASP A 415 -14.96 31.24 6.72
CA ASP A 415 -15.22 32.00 7.94
C ASP A 415 -15.56 31.13 9.17
N PHE A 416 -15.90 29.87 9.04
CA PHE A 416 -16.15 29.00 10.19
C PHE A 416 -14.87 28.34 10.73
N ILE A 417 -13.71 28.51 10.08
CA ILE A 417 -12.44 27.98 10.57
C ILE A 417 -11.84 28.94 11.61
N ASN A 418 -11.37 28.38 12.73
CA ASN A 418 -10.63 29.13 13.74
C ASN A 418 -9.12 29.05 13.45
N GLU A 419 -8.57 30.12 12.87
CA GLU A 419 -7.15 30.20 12.50
C GLU A 419 -6.16 30.07 13.66
N ASN A 420 -6.62 30.25 14.90
CA ASN A 420 -5.82 30.11 16.12
C ASN A 420 -5.88 28.70 16.72
N LYS A 421 -6.67 27.80 16.13
CA LYS A 421 -6.94 26.44 16.63
C LYS A 421 -6.76 25.43 15.50
N ILE A 422 -5.55 25.38 14.97
CA ILE A 422 -5.15 24.47 13.88
C ILE A 422 -4.22 23.40 14.42
N GLY A 423 -4.54 22.13 14.19
CA GLY A 423 -3.68 20.99 14.45
C GLY A 423 -3.32 20.24 13.17
N THR A 424 -2.29 19.39 13.24
CA THR A 424 -1.99 18.45 12.16
C THR A 424 -1.58 17.09 12.71
N ALA A 425 -1.97 16.03 12.01
CA ALA A 425 -1.65 14.64 12.33
C ALA A 425 -1.22 13.89 11.07
N GLY A 426 -0.25 12.98 11.21
CA GLY A 426 0.17 12.14 10.09
C GLY A 426 0.88 10.87 10.54
N GLY A 427 0.74 9.85 9.70
CA GLY A 427 1.37 8.54 9.85
C GLY A 427 2.49 8.32 8.83
N SER A 428 3.58 7.63 9.19
CA SER A 428 4.64 7.27 8.23
C SER A 428 5.29 8.53 7.60
N TYR A 429 5.29 8.66 6.27
CA TYR A 429 5.65 9.92 5.62
C TYR A 429 4.85 11.14 6.13
N GLY A 430 3.55 10.98 6.41
CA GLY A 430 2.77 12.06 7.02
C GLY A 430 3.30 12.46 8.39
N GLY A 431 3.77 11.50 9.19
CA GLY A 431 4.45 11.76 10.46
C GLY A 431 5.80 12.44 10.25
N TYR A 432 6.53 12.09 9.19
CA TYR A 432 7.72 12.83 8.76
C TYR A 432 7.41 14.30 8.46
N LEU A 433 6.34 14.56 7.70
CA LEU A 433 5.98 15.93 7.33
C LEU A 433 5.49 16.71 8.56
N VAL A 434 4.78 16.08 9.51
CA VAL A 434 4.48 16.68 10.83
C VAL A 434 5.76 17.07 11.57
N ASN A 435 6.75 16.19 11.62
CA ASN A 435 8.03 16.47 12.26
C ASN A 435 8.79 17.61 11.54
N TYR A 436 8.73 17.64 10.21
CA TYR A 436 9.33 18.71 9.41
C TYR A 436 8.63 20.05 9.69
N ILE A 437 7.30 20.09 9.69
CA ILE A 437 6.48 21.26 10.06
C ILE A 437 6.89 21.82 11.42
N ALA A 438 7.12 20.95 12.42
CA ALA A 438 7.53 21.35 13.76
C ALA A 438 8.83 22.20 13.79
N GLY A 439 9.71 22.01 12.80
CA GLY A 439 10.96 22.76 12.65
C GLY A 439 10.88 23.98 11.74
N HIS A 440 9.75 24.21 11.06
CA HIS A 440 9.63 25.22 9.99
C HIS A 440 8.54 26.25 10.22
N THR A 441 7.60 26.02 11.14
CA THR A 441 6.52 26.97 11.46
C THR A 441 5.97 26.78 12.86
N ASN A 442 5.35 27.82 13.40
CA ASN A 442 4.57 27.80 14.64
C ASN A 442 3.06 28.02 14.42
N LYS A 443 2.58 27.94 13.16
CA LYS A 443 1.16 28.14 12.81
C LYS A 443 0.23 27.12 13.48
N PHE A 444 0.71 25.91 13.72
CA PHE A 444 -0.06 24.82 14.34
C PHE A 444 0.05 24.86 15.86
N SER A 445 -1.09 24.71 16.56
CA SER A 445 -1.18 24.70 18.02
C SER A 445 -0.93 23.32 18.64
N ALA A 446 -1.11 22.24 17.87
CA ALA A 446 -0.83 20.88 18.31
C ALA A 446 -0.48 19.95 17.15
N LEU A 447 0.45 19.03 17.38
CA LEU A 447 0.96 18.08 16.40
C LEU A 447 0.75 16.63 16.88
N VAL A 448 0.48 15.71 15.94
CA VAL A 448 0.46 14.26 16.18
C VAL A 448 1.35 13.56 15.15
N SER A 449 2.45 12.98 15.62
CA SER A 449 3.38 12.19 14.80
C SER A 449 3.22 10.71 15.12
N HIS A 450 2.67 9.94 14.19
CA HIS A 450 2.54 8.48 14.30
C HIS A 450 3.55 7.82 13.38
N ALA A 451 4.41 6.95 13.92
CA ALA A 451 5.43 6.23 13.15
C ALA A 451 6.16 7.13 12.12
N GLY A 452 6.43 8.38 12.51
CA GLY A 452 6.96 9.40 11.62
C GLY A 452 8.48 9.32 11.55
N VAL A 453 9.05 9.43 10.36
CA VAL A 453 10.52 9.54 10.24
C VAL A 453 10.96 10.88 10.84
N TYR A 454 11.87 10.83 11.82
CA TYR A 454 12.43 11.99 12.50
C TYR A 454 13.88 12.26 12.07
N ASN A 455 14.66 11.20 11.90
CA ASN A 455 16.09 11.21 11.61
C ASN A 455 16.40 10.30 10.42
N TYR A 456 16.79 10.88 9.29
CA TYR A 456 17.08 10.13 8.06
C TYR A 456 18.24 9.14 8.19
N PHE A 457 19.25 9.41 9.02
CA PHE A 457 20.33 8.44 9.24
C PHE A 457 19.83 7.24 10.04
N GLY A 458 19.05 7.47 11.09
CA GLY A 458 18.39 6.39 11.84
C GLY A 458 17.43 5.57 10.98
N GLN A 459 16.89 6.16 9.92
CA GLN A 459 15.93 5.49 9.05
C GLN A 459 16.59 4.33 8.28
N PHE A 460 17.92 4.34 8.07
CA PHE A 460 18.66 3.20 7.50
C PHE A 460 18.62 1.93 8.35
N ALA A 461 18.07 1.98 9.57
CA ALA A 461 17.73 0.78 10.30
C ALA A 461 16.51 0.04 9.72
N SER A 462 15.60 0.66 8.96
CA SER A 462 14.35 0.01 8.52
C SER A 462 14.54 -1.23 7.64
N ASP A 463 13.49 -2.05 7.59
CA ASP A 463 13.31 -3.22 6.72
C ASP A 463 13.63 -2.99 5.24
N MET A 464 13.47 -1.77 4.73
CA MET A 464 13.68 -1.41 3.32
C MET A 464 14.65 -0.23 3.20
N THR A 465 15.94 -0.51 2.99
CA THR A 465 16.96 0.55 2.78
C THR A 465 17.21 0.90 1.31
N HIS A 466 16.73 0.05 0.41
CA HIS A 466 16.72 0.22 -1.05
C HIS A 466 15.98 1.50 -1.47
N PHE A 467 16.35 2.07 -2.62
CA PHE A 467 15.83 3.33 -3.20
C PHE A 467 15.99 4.63 -2.38
N ARG A 468 16.39 4.57 -1.10
CA ARG A 468 16.50 5.77 -0.24
C ARG A 468 17.50 6.80 -0.75
N GLU A 469 18.59 6.33 -1.33
CA GLU A 469 19.62 7.17 -1.95
C GLU A 469 19.00 8.12 -2.99
N LEU A 470 18.07 7.60 -3.80
CA LEU A 470 17.33 8.34 -4.82
C LEU A 470 16.29 9.25 -4.18
N ALA A 471 15.45 8.70 -3.30
CA ALA A 471 14.38 9.42 -2.62
C ALA A 471 14.89 10.63 -1.82
N TYR A 472 16.06 10.51 -1.18
CA TYR A 472 16.68 11.59 -0.41
C TYR A 472 17.68 12.43 -1.21
N GLY A 473 18.01 12.04 -2.45
CA GLY A 473 19.05 12.70 -3.26
C GLY A 473 20.45 12.56 -2.66
N GLY A 474 20.65 11.59 -1.75
CA GLY A 474 21.85 11.41 -0.95
C GLY A 474 21.73 10.24 0.03
N ALA A 475 22.82 9.92 0.71
CA ALA A 475 22.90 8.82 1.68
C ALA A 475 23.83 9.15 2.86
N PRO A 476 23.87 8.33 3.93
CA PRO A 476 24.80 8.52 5.04
C PRO A 476 26.28 8.52 4.63
N TRP A 477 26.62 7.96 3.46
CA TRP A 477 27.98 7.88 2.93
C TRP A 477 28.29 8.84 1.77
N TYR A 478 27.30 9.52 1.17
CA TYR A 478 27.54 10.53 0.12
C TYR A 478 26.45 11.61 0.12
N ASN A 479 26.78 12.85 -0.26
CA ASN A 479 25.85 13.98 -0.28
C ASN A 479 25.04 14.14 1.03
N LYS A 480 25.73 14.00 2.17
CA LYS A 480 25.11 14.00 3.51
C LYS A 480 24.38 15.30 3.83
N GLU A 481 24.84 16.42 3.28
CA GLU A 481 24.21 17.73 3.43
C GLU A 481 22.79 17.74 2.88
N GLN A 482 22.55 17.11 1.73
CA GLN A 482 21.20 16.96 1.16
C GLN A 482 20.30 16.12 2.06
N VAL A 483 20.82 15.03 2.63
CA VAL A 483 20.08 14.20 3.59
C VAL A 483 19.72 15.00 4.84
N LEU A 484 20.66 15.77 5.39
CA LEU A 484 20.44 16.59 6.58
C LEU A 484 19.45 17.73 6.34
N LYS A 485 19.47 18.36 5.15
CA LYS A 485 18.55 19.44 4.74
C LYS A 485 17.07 19.01 4.84
N HIS A 486 16.78 17.74 4.58
CA HIS A 486 15.42 17.23 4.63
C HIS A 486 15.12 16.39 5.87
N SER A 487 16.06 16.22 6.81
CA SER A 487 15.85 15.47 8.05
C SER A 487 15.27 16.37 9.15
N PRO A 488 14.08 16.08 9.73
CA PRO A 488 13.47 16.88 10.79
C PRO A 488 14.37 17.08 12.01
N SER A 489 15.19 16.08 12.34
CA SER A 489 16.18 16.12 13.42
C SER A 489 17.16 17.29 13.31
N SER A 490 17.44 17.77 12.10
CA SER A 490 18.33 18.92 11.85
C SER A 490 17.74 20.25 12.31
N TYR A 491 16.44 20.29 12.62
CA TYR A 491 15.69 21.49 12.97
C TYR A 491 15.11 21.44 14.39
N ALA A 492 15.59 20.51 15.22
CA ALA A 492 15.14 20.31 16.58
C ALA A 492 15.30 21.58 17.46
N ASP A 493 16.25 22.45 17.16
CA ASP A 493 16.43 23.74 17.81
C ASP A 493 15.19 24.65 17.68
N LYS A 494 14.45 24.52 16.58
CA LYS A 494 13.27 25.33 16.25
C LYS A 494 11.94 24.78 16.77
N PHE A 495 11.92 23.58 17.35
CA PHE A 495 10.67 22.98 17.81
C PHE A 495 10.10 23.79 18.99
N LEU A 496 8.80 24.11 18.90
CA LEU A 496 8.05 24.87 19.92
C LEU A 496 6.66 24.29 20.19
N THR A 497 6.04 23.63 19.21
CA THR A 497 4.64 23.19 19.28
C THR A 497 4.49 21.90 20.08
N PRO A 498 3.46 21.81 20.96
CA PRO A 498 3.10 20.56 21.63
C PRO A 498 2.90 19.40 20.66
N MET A 499 3.50 18.23 20.96
CA MET A 499 3.42 17.06 20.09
C MET A 499 3.09 15.76 20.82
N LEU A 500 2.11 15.02 20.29
CA LEU A 500 1.85 13.62 20.61
C LEU A 500 2.69 12.74 19.68
N VAL A 501 3.45 11.82 20.25
CA VAL A 501 4.25 10.84 19.52
C VAL A 501 3.65 9.46 19.75
N ILE A 502 3.38 8.73 18.67
CA ILE A 502 2.79 7.39 18.72
C ILE A 502 3.65 6.41 17.92
N HIS A 503 4.01 5.26 18.50
CA HIS A 503 4.85 4.27 17.81
C HIS A 503 4.59 2.83 18.27
N GLY A 504 4.64 1.87 17.34
CA GLY A 504 4.63 0.43 17.62
C GLY A 504 6.04 -0.16 17.65
N GLU A 505 6.34 -1.04 18.61
CA GLU A 505 7.67 -1.67 18.77
C GLU A 505 8.04 -2.57 17.59
N LYS A 506 7.07 -3.25 16.99
CA LYS A 506 7.29 -4.14 15.84
C LYS A 506 7.27 -3.41 14.50
N ASP A 507 7.33 -2.08 14.51
CA ASP A 507 7.45 -1.30 13.30
C ASP A 507 8.87 -1.41 12.74
N TYR A 508 9.04 -2.24 11.72
CA TYR A 508 10.31 -2.34 11.01
C TYR A 508 10.37 -1.40 9.80
N ARG A 509 9.25 -0.75 9.41
CA ARG A 509 9.19 0.21 8.29
C ARG A 509 9.66 1.59 8.70
N VAL A 510 9.22 2.10 9.84
CA VAL A 510 9.81 3.27 10.50
C VAL A 510 10.19 2.81 11.88
N VAL A 511 11.49 2.58 12.09
CA VAL A 511 11.94 1.92 13.31
C VAL A 511 11.54 2.71 14.55
N VAL A 512 11.19 2.00 15.63
CA VAL A 512 10.68 2.59 16.88
C VAL A 512 11.60 3.66 17.49
N THR A 513 12.91 3.58 17.22
CA THR A 513 13.88 4.60 17.67
C THR A 513 13.55 5.99 17.14
N GLN A 514 12.90 6.12 15.97
CA GLN A 514 12.47 7.39 15.41
C GLN A 514 11.51 8.15 16.34
N GLY A 515 10.48 7.47 16.85
CA GLY A 515 9.53 8.05 17.80
C GLY A 515 10.18 8.32 19.16
N LEU A 516 11.05 7.41 19.64
CA LEU A 516 11.74 7.59 20.92
C LEU A 516 12.74 8.75 20.90
N GLU A 517 13.50 8.91 19.81
CA GLU A 517 14.42 10.03 19.59
C GLU A 517 13.65 11.37 19.60
N LEU A 518 12.56 11.45 18.83
CA LEU A 518 11.71 12.63 18.77
C LEU A 518 11.13 12.99 20.15
N TYR A 519 10.54 12.03 20.84
CA TYR A 519 10.00 12.25 22.19
C TYR A 519 11.07 12.71 23.18
N GLY A 520 12.24 12.08 23.17
CA GLY A 520 13.37 12.47 24.01
C GLY A 520 13.81 13.92 23.78
N VAL A 521 13.90 14.35 22.53
CA VAL A 521 14.24 15.73 22.15
C VAL A 521 13.19 16.73 22.63
N LEU A 522 11.90 16.44 22.40
CA LEU A 522 10.80 17.29 22.87
C LEU A 522 10.84 17.47 24.40
N LYS A 523 11.04 16.37 25.14
CA LYS A 523 11.17 16.40 26.60
C LYS A 523 12.41 17.15 27.06
N GLY A 524 13.55 16.95 26.40
CA GLY A 524 14.80 17.66 26.70
C GLY A 524 14.69 19.18 26.50
N LYS A 525 13.86 19.63 25.55
CA LYS A 525 13.55 21.06 25.32
C LYS A 525 12.47 21.61 26.24
N GLY A 526 11.82 20.79 27.06
CA GLY A 526 10.69 21.21 27.90
C GLY A 526 9.39 21.48 27.11
N ILE A 527 9.29 20.99 25.87
CA ILE A 527 8.07 21.11 25.07
C ILE A 527 7.00 20.14 25.62
N PRO A 528 5.73 20.55 25.73
CA PRO A 528 4.65 19.63 26.10
C PRO A 528 4.57 18.48 25.10
N ALA A 529 4.87 17.26 25.56
CA ALA A 529 4.83 16.07 24.73
C ALA A 529 4.26 14.87 25.48
N ARG A 530 3.62 13.96 24.75
CA ARG A 530 3.14 12.66 25.23
C ARG A 530 3.66 11.57 24.29
N LEU A 531 4.08 10.44 24.86
CA LEU A 531 4.42 9.23 24.11
C LEU A 531 3.33 8.18 24.34
N VAL A 532 2.79 7.62 23.26
CA VAL A 532 1.94 6.42 23.27
C VAL A 532 2.71 5.31 22.55
N TYR A 533 3.11 4.30 23.31
CA TYR A 533 3.98 3.23 22.84
C TYR A 533 3.24 1.89 22.90
N PHE A 534 3.18 1.18 21.78
CA PHE A 534 2.50 -0.12 21.66
C PHE A 534 3.53 -1.25 21.49
N PRO A 535 3.79 -2.07 22.52
CA PRO A 535 4.86 -3.08 22.50
C PRO A 535 4.61 -4.25 21.53
N ASP A 536 3.36 -4.48 21.13
CA ASP A 536 2.95 -5.64 20.34
C ASP A 536 2.37 -5.29 18.97
N GLU A 537 2.36 -4.01 18.62
CA GLU A 537 1.86 -3.45 17.36
C GLU A 537 2.98 -3.17 16.37
N ASN A 538 2.61 -3.16 15.09
CA ASN A 538 3.48 -2.78 13.98
C ASN A 538 3.25 -1.33 13.55
N HIS A 539 3.67 -0.98 12.33
CA HIS A 539 3.59 0.35 11.73
C HIS A 539 2.21 1.04 11.84
N TRP A 540 1.12 0.29 11.89
CA TRP A 540 -0.24 0.86 11.77
C TRP A 540 -1.10 0.81 13.03
N VAL A 541 -0.72 0.06 14.06
CA VAL A 541 -1.58 -0.24 15.23
C VAL A 541 -2.88 -0.92 14.78
N MET A 542 -2.85 -2.23 14.61
CA MET A 542 -3.88 -2.99 13.91
C MET A 542 -4.89 -3.66 14.84
N GLN A 543 -4.54 -3.95 16.10
CA GLN A 543 -5.47 -4.60 17.02
C GLN A 543 -6.60 -3.64 17.39
N ALA A 544 -7.83 -4.14 17.39
CA ALA A 544 -9.03 -3.30 17.52
C ALA A 544 -9.03 -2.44 18.81
N GLN A 545 -8.67 -3.01 19.96
CA GLN A 545 -8.65 -2.28 21.23
C GLN A 545 -7.55 -1.21 21.26
N ASN A 546 -6.37 -1.52 20.71
CA ASN A 546 -5.28 -0.57 20.58
C ASN A 546 -5.65 0.57 19.62
N SER A 547 -6.37 0.29 18.53
CA SER A 547 -6.88 1.31 17.61
C SER A 547 -7.91 2.24 18.29
N ILE A 548 -8.83 1.71 19.11
CA ILE A 548 -9.76 2.54 19.89
C ILE A 548 -8.99 3.43 20.87
N PHE A 549 -8.01 2.86 21.58
CA PHE A 549 -7.17 3.62 22.51
C PHE A 549 -6.34 4.70 21.79
N TRP A 550 -5.83 4.39 20.60
CA TRP A 550 -5.13 5.33 19.73
C TRP A 550 -6.00 6.56 19.42
N TYR A 551 -7.24 6.36 18.97
CA TYR A 551 -8.16 7.48 18.69
C TYR A 551 -8.47 8.31 19.94
N LYS A 552 -8.62 7.64 21.09
CA LYS A 552 -8.82 8.33 22.37
C LYS A 552 -7.65 9.25 22.69
N GLU A 553 -6.41 8.77 22.57
CA GLU A 553 -5.22 9.59 22.87
C GLU A 553 -5.05 10.75 21.90
N VAL A 554 -5.33 10.55 20.61
CA VAL A 554 -5.35 11.60 19.60
C VAL A 554 -6.40 12.66 19.92
N LYS A 555 -7.63 12.24 20.25
CA LYS A 555 -8.72 13.13 20.65
C LYS A 555 -8.35 13.95 21.89
N ASP A 556 -7.91 13.29 22.95
CA ASP A 556 -7.56 13.94 24.21
C ASP A 556 -6.43 14.95 24.03
N TRP A 557 -5.48 14.67 23.12
CA TRP A 557 -4.41 15.58 22.78
C TRP A 557 -4.92 16.82 22.04
N PHE A 558 -5.69 16.64 20.97
CA PHE A 558 -6.22 17.78 20.23
C PHE A 558 -7.23 18.59 21.06
N ASP A 559 -8.11 17.96 21.84
CA ASP A 559 -9.03 18.67 22.73
C ASP A 559 -8.27 19.58 23.70
N ARG A 560 -7.15 19.11 24.28
CA ARG A 560 -6.35 19.88 25.24
C ARG A 560 -5.80 21.20 24.68
N PHE A 561 -5.44 21.24 23.40
CA PHE A 561 -4.77 22.41 22.81
C PHE A 561 -5.68 23.22 21.88
N LEU A 562 -6.70 22.57 21.30
CA LEU A 562 -7.57 23.18 20.30
C LEU A 562 -8.94 23.60 20.85
N LYS A 563 -9.36 23.11 22.01
CA LYS A 563 -10.66 23.44 22.63
C LYS A 563 -10.54 24.17 23.95
#